data_AF-A0A561VDP6-F1
#
_entry.id   AF-A0A561VDP6-F1
#
_cell.length_a   1.000
_cell.length_b   1.000
_cell.length_c   1.000
_cell.angle_alpha   90.00
_cell.angle_beta   90.00
_cell.angle_gamma   90.00
#
_symmetry.space_group_name_H-M   'P 1'
#
loop_
_entity.id
_entity.type
_entity.pdbx_description
1 polymer ?
#
loop_
_entity_poly.entity_id
_entity_poly.type
_entity_poly.pdbx_seq_one_letter_code
_entity_poly.pdbx_strand_id
1 'polypeptide(L)'
;MSWRRTRSSLVVIVTAAVVVAGMAAWRWTHNHPPYGPEALAITSSLSLVSYAEAQAALGERIRPPLASDERDQLVLGRVAWQPPPEPLDGGYLAVFLIDKRTNRKPGDFVASGPQDVVSLGSAGVENRIAERYAWLRGAGDVKVGDDEWRSNGNRLAVYDETASPLTFVALFPYVADAARKPTVATAPVGMSDLLLALVYLGPNGQVYWAQRLQG
;
A
#
# COMPACT_ATOMS: atom_id res chain seq x y z
N MET A 1 16.74 -59.85 0.05
CA MET A 1 17.28 -58.59 0.64
C MET A 1 16.57 -57.31 0.16
N SER A 2 15.38 -57.36 -0.47
CA SER A 2 14.69 -56.15 -0.98
C SER A 2 13.78 -55.44 0.03
N TRP A 3 13.38 -56.11 1.12
CA TRP A 3 12.30 -55.64 2.01
C TRP A 3 12.67 -54.47 2.94
N ARG A 4 13.96 -54.26 3.21
CA ARG A 4 14.43 -53.13 4.05
C ARG A 4 14.49 -51.80 3.29
N ARG A 5 14.76 -51.82 1.97
CA ARG A 5 14.84 -50.59 1.17
C ARG A 5 13.46 -49.97 0.94
N THR A 6 12.43 -50.78 0.71
CA THR A 6 11.07 -50.29 0.46
C THR A 6 10.44 -49.62 1.67
N ARG A 7 10.73 -50.13 2.89
CA ARG A 7 10.26 -49.51 4.14
C ARG A 7 10.91 -48.15 4.41
N SER A 8 12.21 -48.01 4.11
CA SER A 8 12.91 -46.73 4.25
C SER A 8 12.38 -45.66 3.29
N SER A 9 12.10 -46.03 2.04
CA SER A 9 11.51 -45.11 1.06
C SER A 9 10.10 -44.67 1.44
N LEU A 10 9.27 -45.59 1.95
CA LEU A 10 7.91 -45.28 2.42
C LEU A 10 7.92 -44.34 3.63
N VAL A 11 8.82 -44.55 4.59
CA VAL A 11 8.95 -43.64 5.75
C VAL A 11 9.34 -42.24 5.30
N VAL A 12 10.32 -42.10 4.40
CA VAL A 12 10.74 -40.78 3.89
C VAL A 12 9.61 -40.06 3.16
N ILE A 13 8.85 -40.77 2.31
CA ILE A 13 7.70 -40.20 1.59
C ILE A 13 6.61 -39.74 2.56
N VAL A 14 6.28 -40.57 3.56
CA VAL A 14 5.27 -40.23 4.56
C VAL A 14 5.71 -39.04 5.40
N THR A 15 6.98 -38.98 5.84
CA THR A 15 7.51 -37.83 6.59
C THR A 15 7.48 -36.56 5.75
N ALA A 16 7.88 -36.62 4.48
CA ALA A 16 7.82 -35.48 3.57
C ALA A 16 6.38 -34.99 3.37
N ALA A 17 5.42 -35.90 3.19
CA ALA A 17 4.01 -35.56 3.06
C ALA A 17 3.44 -34.91 4.33
N VAL A 18 3.79 -35.41 5.52
CA VAL A 18 3.37 -34.82 6.81
C VAL A 18 3.97 -33.44 6.99
N VAL A 19 5.24 -33.22 6.63
CA VAL A 19 5.87 -31.90 6.70
C VAL A 19 5.19 -30.92 5.74
N VAL A 20 4.93 -31.33 4.50
CA VAL A 20 4.25 -30.48 3.51
C VAL A 20 2.82 -30.15 3.96
N ALA A 21 2.08 -31.15 4.46
CA ALA A 21 0.73 -30.94 4.97
C ALA A 21 0.71 -30.04 6.22
N GLY A 22 1.68 -30.21 7.13
CA GLY A 22 1.83 -29.37 8.31
C GLY A 22 2.17 -27.92 7.93
N MET A 23 3.07 -27.70 6.98
CA MET A 23 3.39 -26.37 6.47
C MET A 23 2.21 -25.73 5.73
N ALA A 24 1.44 -26.51 4.97
CA ALA A 24 0.24 -26.03 4.29
C ALA A 24 -0.85 -25.64 5.31
N ALA A 25 -1.09 -26.45 6.33
CA ALA A 25 -2.04 -26.17 7.39
C ALA A 25 -1.61 -24.95 8.21
N TRP A 26 -0.32 -24.82 8.55
CA TRP A 26 0.22 -23.66 9.23
C TRP A 26 0.08 -22.39 8.38
N ARG A 27 0.41 -22.44 7.08
CA ARG A 27 0.21 -21.32 6.17
C ARG A 27 -1.25 -20.95 6.01
N TRP A 28 -2.15 -21.93 5.97
CA TRP A 28 -3.58 -21.71 5.90
C TRP A 28 -4.06 -20.94 7.14
N THR A 29 -3.73 -21.42 8.33
CA THR A 29 -4.16 -20.76 9.57
C THR A 29 -3.51 -19.39 9.80
N HIS A 30 -2.30 -19.14 9.28
CA HIS A 30 -1.57 -17.89 9.53
C HIS A 30 -1.64 -16.86 8.38
N ASN A 31 -2.17 -17.23 7.20
CA ASN A 31 -2.26 -16.33 6.04
C ASN A 31 -3.70 -16.14 5.52
N HIS A 32 -4.71 -16.60 6.27
CA HIS A 32 -6.09 -16.30 5.93
C HIS A 32 -6.48 -14.92 6.42
N PRO A 33 -6.98 -14.04 5.54
CA PRO A 33 -7.49 -12.76 5.98
C PRO A 33 -8.73 -12.97 6.85
N PRO A 34 -8.92 -12.20 7.95
CA PRO A 34 -10.13 -12.25 8.76
C PRO A 34 -11.39 -11.87 7.97
N TYR A 35 -11.25 -11.01 6.96
CA TYR A 35 -12.32 -10.59 6.06
C TYR A 35 -11.77 -10.13 4.71
N GLY A 36 -12.60 -10.16 3.67
CA GLY A 36 -12.31 -9.57 2.36
C GLY A 36 -12.63 -8.07 2.29
N PRO A 37 -12.13 -7.35 1.26
CA PRO A 37 -12.34 -5.91 1.11
C PRO A 37 -13.82 -5.51 1.03
N GLU A 38 -14.69 -6.40 0.55
CA GLU A 38 -16.14 -6.19 0.47
C GLU A 38 -16.78 -5.90 1.82
N ALA A 39 -16.20 -6.39 2.92
CA ALA A 39 -16.71 -6.15 4.28
C ALA A 39 -16.59 -4.68 4.71
N LEU A 40 -15.73 -3.91 4.06
CA LEU A 40 -15.46 -2.51 4.41
C LEU A 40 -16.35 -1.52 3.65
N ALA A 41 -17.10 -1.95 2.64
CA ALA A 41 -17.96 -1.09 1.80
C ALA A 41 -17.28 0.23 1.41
N ILE A 42 -16.04 0.13 0.89
CA ILE A 42 -15.16 1.29 0.70
C ILE A 42 -15.70 2.25 -0.35
N THR A 43 -15.64 3.54 -0.02
CA THR A 43 -15.90 4.65 -0.93
C THR A 43 -14.65 5.53 -1.03
N SER A 44 -14.46 6.14 -2.20
CA SER A 44 -13.29 6.99 -2.43
C SER A 44 -13.51 8.06 -3.48
N SER A 45 -12.71 9.12 -3.41
CA SER A 45 -12.64 10.16 -4.44
C SER A 45 -11.24 10.75 -4.54
N LEU A 46 -10.83 11.11 -5.76
CA LEU A 46 -9.64 11.93 -6.03
C LEU A 46 -10.01 13.20 -6.80
N SER A 47 -9.32 14.29 -6.51
CA SER A 47 -9.48 15.57 -7.21
C SER A 47 -8.18 16.37 -7.19
N LEU A 48 -7.89 17.08 -8.29
CA LEU A 48 -6.89 18.16 -8.28
C LEU A 48 -7.48 19.36 -7.55
N VAL A 49 -6.69 19.98 -6.68
CA VAL A 49 -7.14 21.10 -5.84
C VAL A 49 -6.08 22.18 -5.75
N SER A 50 -6.51 23.40 -5.45
CA SER A 50 -5.66 24.48 -4.98
C SER A 50 -5.20 24.24 -3.54
N TYR A 51 -4.19 24.99 -3.11
CA TYR A 51 -3.74 24.97 -1.71
C TYR A 51 -4.86 25.36 -0.73
N ALA A 52 -5.69 26.35 -1.09
CA ALA A 52 -6.80 26.80 -0.25
C ALA A 52 -7.87 25.71 -0.07
N GLU A 53 -8.23 25.01 -1.14
CA GLU A 53 -9.16 23.88 -1.08
C GLU A 53 -8.59 22.70 -0.29
N ALA A 54 -7.30 22.39 -0.47
CA ALA A 54 -6.59 21.40 0.31
C ALA A 54 -6.60 21.73 1.82
N GLN A 55 -6.31 22.99 2.16
CA GLN A 55 -6.31 23.47 3.54
C GLN A 55 -7.70 23.40 4.17
N ALA A 56 -8.74 23.79 3.42
CA ALA A 56 -10.12 23.69 3.87
C ALA A 56 -10.53 22.23 4.11
N ALA A 57 -10.08 21.30 3.26
CA ALA A 57 -10.38 19.88 3.40
C ALA A 57 -9.65 19.21 4.57
N LEU A 58 -8.41 19.61 4.87
CA LEU A 58 -7.62 19.07 5.99
C LEU A 58 -7.96 19.69 7.35
N GLY A 59 -8.65 20.83 7.35
CA GLY A 59 -8.94 21.61 8.56
C GLY A 59 -7.73 22.38 9.09
N GLU A 60 -7.89 23.08 10.21
CA GLU A 60 -6.90 24.08 10.68
C GLU A 60 -5.62 23.48 11.26
N ARG A 61 -5.68 22.22 11.72
CA ARG A 61 -4.58 21.57 12.46
C ARG A 61 -3.48 21.05 11.56
N ILE A 62 -3.78 20.80 10.29
CA ILE A 62 -2.86 20.16 9.34
C ILE A 62 -2.69 21.08 8.15
N ARG A 63 -1.45 21.38 7.81
CA ARG A 63 -1.11 22.17 6.64
C ARG A 63 -0.93 21.26 5.43
N PRO A 64 -1.51 21.58 4.25
CA PRO A 64 -1.15 20.92 3.01
C PRO A 64 0.36 21.05 2.74
N PRO A 65 0.95 20.14 1.94
CA PRO A 65 2.31 20.33 1.44
C PRO A 65 2.41 21.65 0.68
N LEU A 66 3.50 22.37 0.88
CA LEU A 66 3.75 23.63 0.20
C LEU A 66 4.21 23.36 -1.23
N ALA A 67 3.45 23.85 -2.20
CA ALA A 67 3.90 23.96 -3.58
C ALA A 67 5.05 24.97 -3.65
N SER A 68 6.19 24.54 -4.18
CA SER A 68 7.39 25.37 -4.35
C SER A 68 7.44 26.03 -5.73
N ASP A 69 6.76 25.43 -6.71
CA ASP A 69 6.56 25.93 -8.07
C ASP A 69 5.05 26.03 -8.35
N GLU A 70 4.61 27.04 -9.09
CA GLU A 70 3.19 27.23 -9.45
C GLU A 70 2.62 26.07 -10.29
N ARG A 71 3.50 25.26 -10.91
CA ARG A 71 3.14 24.07 -11.68
C ARG A 71 3.09 22.80 -10.84
N ASP A 72 3.49 22.86 -9.57
CA ASP A 72 3.29 21.75 -8.64
C ASP A 72 1.78 21.51 -8.49
N GLN A 73 1.40 20.25 -8.34
CA GLN A 73 -0.02 19.87 -8.25
C GLN A 73 -0.32 19.20 -6.93
N LEU A 74 -1.42 19.63 -6.31
CA LEU A 74 -1.98 18.98 -5.13
C LEU A 74 -3.14 18.08 -5.55
N VAL A 75 -3.11 16.85 -5.08
CA VAL A 75 -4.20 15.88 -5.24
C VAL A 75 -4.82 15.63 -3.88
N LEU A 76 -6.09 15.99 -3.73
CA LEU A 76 -6.91 15.66 -2.57
C LEU A 76 -7.54 14.29 -2.78
N GLY A 77 -7.33 13.39 -1.82
CA GLY A 77 -7.99 12.10 -1.74
C GLY A 77 -8.87 11.99 -0.50
N ARG A 78 -9.99 11.29 -0.66
CA ARG A 78 -10.84 10.85 0.45
C ARG A 78 -11.08 9.36 0.31
N VAL A 79 -10.96 8.64 1.42
CA VAL A 79 -11.28 7.22 1.51
C VAL A 79 -12.11 7.02 2.77
N ALA A 80 -13.25 6.36 2.65
CA ALA A 80 -14.07 6.00 3.79
C ALA A 80 -14.44 4.53 3.70
N TRP A 81 -14.46 3.88 4.85
CA TRP A 81 -14.89 2.50 5.02
C TRP A 81 -15.81 2.38 6.24
N GLN A 82 -16.61 1.33 6.24
CA GLN A 82 -17.37 0.87 7.39
C GLN A 82 -16.45 0.12 8.37
N PRO A 83 -16.80 0.10 9.67
CA PRO A 83 -16.08 -0.73 10.63
C PRO A 83 -16.02 -2.19 10.16
N PRO A 84 -14.82 -2.80 10.10
CA PRO A 84 -14.69 -4.21 9.76
C PRO A 84 -15.37 -5.12 10.78
N PRO A 85 -15.73 -6.36 10.39
CA PRO A 85 -16.31 -7.34 11.30
C PRO A 85 -15.33 -7.82 12.38
N GLU A 86 -14.04 -7.72 12.12
CA GLU A 86 -12.95 -8.04 13.04
C GLU A 86 -11.91 -6.89 13.01
N PRO A 87 -11.26 -6.57 14.14
CA PRO A 87 -10.24 -5.53 14.19
C PRO A 87 -9.02 -5.89 13.32
N LEU A 88 -8.15 -4.91 13.05
CA LEU A 88 -6.96 -5.14 12.21
C LEU A 88 -5.93 -6.11 12.80
N ASP A 89 -6.03 -6.45 14.10
CA ASP A 89 -5.23 -7.44 14.85
C ASP A 89 -3.72 -7.35 14.58
N GLY A 90 -3.14 -6.17 14.86
CA GLY A 90 -1.73 -5.87 14.64
C GLY A 90 -1.33 -5.67 13.16
N GLY A 91 -2.25 -5.88 12.23
CA GLY A 91 -2.14 -5.45 10.85
C GLY A 91 -2.47 -3.97 10.65
N TYR A 92 -2.51 -3.53 9.39
CA TYR A 92 -2.87 -2.17 9.03
C TYR A 92 -3.39 -2.06 7.60
N LEU A 93 -4.19 -1.02 7.35
CA LEU A 93 -4.59 -0.63 6.00
C LEU A 93 -3.54 0.29 5.40
N ALA A 94 -3.07 -0.01 4.20
CA ALA A 94 -2.14 0.80 3.44
C ALA A 94 -2.85 1.46 2.27
N VAL A 95 -2.85 2.79 2.25
CA VAL A 95 -3.39 3.58 1.14
C VAL A 95 -2.25 4.00 0.23
N PHE A 96 -2.36 3.63 -1.04
CA PHE A 96 -1.40 3.95 -2.08
C PHE A 96 -2.02 4.88 -3.12
N LEU A 97 -1.34 5.99 -3.40
CA LEU A 97 -1.56 6.79 -4.61
C LEU A 97 -0.34 6.57 -5.53
N ILE A 98 -0.58 6.00 -6.71
CA ILE A 98 0.48 5.65 -7.66
C ILE A 98 0.22 6.38 -8.98
N ASP A 99 1.25 7.04 -9.50
CA ASP A 99 1.28 7.52 -10.88
C ASP A 99 1.57 6.36 -11.83
N LYS A 100 0.58 5.96 -12.63
CA LYS A 100 0.66 4.82 -13.57
C LYS A 100 1.68 5.04 -14.69
N ARG A 101 2.05 6.28 -14.99
CA ARG A 101 3.03 6.60 -16.05
C ARG A 101 4.44 6.21 -15.63
N THR A 102 4.73 6.35 -14.34
CA THR A 102 6.08 6.15 -13.78
C THR A 102 6.16 4.99 -12.78
N ASN A 103 5.02 4.48 -12.30
CA ASN A 103 4.90 3.52 -11.20
C ASN A 103 5.57 4.01 -9.92
N ARG A 104 5.40 5.30 -9.61
CA ARG A 104 5.95 5.93 -8.42
C ARG A 104 4.84 6.51 -7.57
N LYS A 105 5.15 6.71 -6.30
CA LYS A 105 4.27 7.35 -5.33
C LYS A 105 4.68 8.82 -5.17
N PRO A 106 3.77 9.69 -4.74
CA PRO A 106 4.13 11.03 -4.29
C PRO A 106 5.18 10.98 -3.17
N GLY A 107 6.08 11.96 -3.18
CA GLY A 107 7.08 12.14 -2.13
C GLY A 107 6.44 12.68 -0.87
N ASP A 108 5.58 13.69 -0.99
CA ASP A 108 4.95 14.34 0.14
C ASP A 108 3.46 14.02 0.22
N PHE A 109 3.05 13.62 1.41
CA PHE A 109 1.69 13.28 1.78
C PHE A 109 1.40 13.89 3.14
N VAL A 110 0.18 14.36 3.33
CA VAL A 110 -0.37 14.65 4.66
C VAL A 110 -1.78 14.07 4.71
N ALA A 111 -2.21 13.63 5.89
CA ALA A 111 -3.55 13.11 6.08
C ALA A 111 -4.18 13.69 7.34
N SER A 112 -5.48 13.99 7.27
CA SER A 112 -6.30 14.28 8.44
C SER A 112 -6.79 12.98 9.05
N GLY A 113 -6.48 12.81 10.34
CA GLY A 113 -6.88 11.68 11.16
C GLY A 113 -6.20 11.78 12.53
N PRO A 114 -6.51 10.87 13.46
CA PRO A 114 -5.75 10.76 14.71
C PRO A 114 -4.28 10.49 14.36
N GLN A 115 -3.38 11.39 14.76
CA GLN A 115 -1.96 11.33 14.36
C GLN A 115 -1.23 10.12 14.96
N ASP A 116 -1.80 9.49 15.97
CA ASP A 116 -1.32 8.28 16.63
C ASP A 116 -1.61 7.01 15.81
N VAL A 117 -2.57 7.03 14.89
CA VAL A 117 -3.01 5.83 14.16
C VAL A 117 -2.73 5.88 12.66
N VAL A 118 -2.34 7.04 12.13
CA VAL A 118 -1.94 7.21 10.73
C VAL A 118 -0.45 7.52 10.64
N SER A 119 0.32 6.67 9.96
CA SER A 119 1.75 6.90 9.72
C SER A 119 2.07 7.12 8.25
N LEU A 120 3.14 7.88 8.01
CA LEU A 120 3.70 8.14 6.69
C LEU A 120 5.00 7.37 6.51
N GLY A 121 5.17 6.68 5.39
CA GLY A 121 6.46 6.11 5.03
C GLY A 121 6.42 4.96 4.04
N SER A 122 7.53 4.24 3.98
CA SER A 122 7.69 2.93 3.34
C SER A 122 8.33 1.99 4.37
N ALA A 123 7.91 0.71 4.41
CA ALA A 123 8.38 -0.27 5.38
C ALA A 123 9.10 -1.47 4.74
N GLY A 124 9.47 -1.39 3.46
CA GLY A 124 10.11 -2.45 2.65
C GLY A 124 9.24 -3.70 2.38
N VAL A 125 8.30 -4.01 3.28
CA VAL A 125 7.34 -5.12 3.16
C VAL A 125 6.43 -4.97 1.93
N GLU A 126 6.30 -3.74 1.42
CA GLU A 126 5.50 -3.40 0.25
C GLU A 126 6.01 -4.04 -1.04
N ASN A 127 7.28 -4.47 -1.10
CA ASN A 127 7.83 -5.19 -2.25
C ASN A 127 7.03 -6.47 -2.58
N ARG A 128 6.51 -7.14 -1.54
CA ARG A 128 5.67 -8.34 -1.69
C ARG A 128 4.30 -8.04 -2.29
N ILE A 129 3.81 -6.80 -2.20
CA ILE A 129 2.52 -6.39 -2.77
C ILE A 129 2.59 -6.50 -4.29
N ALA A 130 3.68 -6.00 -4.90
CA ALA A 130 3.88 -6.05 -6.34
C ALA A 130 4.02 -7.49 -6.87
N GLU A 131 4.61 -8.39 -6.08
CA GLU A 131 4.72 -9.82 -6.40
C GLU A 131 3.36 -10.50 -6.47
N ARG A 132 2.46 -10.19 -5.52
CA ARG A 132 1.11 -10.77 -5.47
C ARG A 132 0.12 -10.08 -6.40
N TYR A 133 0.26 -8.77 -6.58
CA TYR A 133 -0.63 -7.91 -7.35
C TYR A 133 0.17 -7.10 -8.36
N ALA A 134 0.39 -7.64 -9.56
CA ALA A 134 1.18 -6.98 -10.60
C ALA A 134 0.68 -5.58 -11.01
N TRP A 135 -0.62 -5.32 -10.83
CA TRP A 135 -1.21 -4.00 -11.06
C TRP A 135 -0.82 -2.95 -10.00
N LEU A 136 -0.21 -3.37 -8.89
CA LEU A 136 0.37 -2.55 -7.82
C LEU A 136 1.90 -2.48 -7.87
N ARG A 137 2.51 -2.66 -9.05
CA ARG A 137 3.97 -2.59 -9.22
C ARG A 137 4.65 -1.31 -8.70
N GLY A 138 3.91 -0.22 -8.48
CA GLY A 138 4.44 1.01 -7.86
C GLY A 138 4.33 1.08 -6.34
N ALA A 139 3.73 0.08 -5.67
CA ALA A 139 3.55 0.07 -4.22
C ALA A 139 4.86 -0.17 -3.45
N GLY A 140 5.71 -1.06 -3.97
CA GLY A 140 7.03 -1.37 -3.39
C GLY A 140 8.09 -0.31 -3.67
N ASP A 141 9.25 -0.50 -3.06
CA ASP A 141 10.46 0.23 -3.35
C ASP A 141 10.98 -0.12 -4.76
N VAL A 142 11.81 0.74 -5.32
CA VAL A 142 12.43 0.51 -6.63
C VAL A 142 13.87 0.05 -6.45
N LYS A 143 14.22 -1.04 -7.12
CA LYS A 143 15.61 -1.51 -7.19
C LYS A 143 16.45 -0.54 -8.03
N VAL A 144 17.54 -0.07 -7.47
CA VAL A 144 18.52 0.84 -8.10
C VAL A 144 19.87 0.12 -8.11
N GLY A 145 20.29 -0.39 -9.26
CA GLY A 145 21.51 -1.24 -9.33
C GLY A 145 21.28 -2.66 -8.80
N ASP A 146 22.37 -3.34 -8.42
CA ASP A 146 22.33 -4.78 -8.14
C ASP A 146 21.81 -5.15 -6.75
N ASP A 147 22.02 -4.28 -5.74
CA ASP A 147 21.68 -4.58 -4.33
C ASP A 147 21.06 -3.40 -3.55
N GLU A 148 20.78 -2.26 -4.20
CA GLU A 148 20.19 -1.10 -3.53
C GLU A 148 18.69 -1.00 -3.84
N TRP A 149 17.89 -0.87 -2.78
CA TRP A 149 16.46 -0.55 -2.88
C TRP A 149 16.26 0.88 -2.42
N ARG A 150 15.55 1.66 -3.22
CA ARG A 150 15.16 3.03 -2.87
C ARG A 150 13.66 3.13 -2.77
N SER A 151 13.20 3.76 -1.68
CA SER A 151 11.81 4.21 -1.60
C SER A 151 11.46 5.06 -2.83
N ASN A 152 10.32 4.75 -3.45
CA ASN A 152 9.78 5.46 -4.60
C ASN A 152 8.64 6.43 -4.21
N GLY A 153 8.66 6.90 -2.96
CA GLY A 153 7.68 7.80 -2.36
C GLY A 153 6.96 7.16 -1.17
N ASN A 154 5.95 7.87 -0.66
CA ASN A 154 5.28 7.51 0.59
C ASN A 154 3.93 6.83 0.35
N ARG A 155 3.47 6.09 1.37
CA ARG A 155 2.08 5.64 1.52
C ARG A 155 1.55 6.09 2.89
N LEU A 156 0.25 5.96 3.08
CA LEU A 156 -0.38 6.09 4.39
C LEU A 156 -0.56 4.69 4.99
N ALA A 157 -0.11 4.49 6.22
CA ALA A 157 -0.49 3.36 7.07
C ALA A 157 -1.62 3.79 7.98
N VAL A 158 -2.64 2.97 8.15
CA VAL A 158 -3.75 3.19 9.08
C VAL A 158 -3.84 1.96 9.97
N TYR A 159 -3.43 2.12 11.23
CA TYR A 159 -3.36 1.03 12.23
C TYR A 159 -4.66 0.87 13.02
N ASP A 160 -5.61 1.78 12.86
CA ASP A 160 -6.90 1.79 13.54
C ASP A 160 -8.00 2.03 12.51
N GLU A 161 -8.93 1.07 12.39
CA GLU A 161 -10.07 1.13 11.49
C GLU A 161 -11.01 2.32 11.77
N THR A 162 -10.95 2.93 12.95
CA THR A 162 -11.79 4.08 13.32
C THR A 162 -11.31 5.38 12.69
N ALA A 163 -10.15 5.40 12.02
CA ALA A 163 -9.63 6.54 11.27
C ALA A 163 -10.38 6.83 9.95
N SER A 164 -11.63 6.40 9.84
CA SER A 164 -12.54 6.63 8.72
C SER A 164 -13.53 7.77 9.05
N PRO A 165 -13.78 8.73 8.15
CA PRO A 165 -13.18 8.88 6.82
C PRO A 165 -11.75 9.46 6.90
N LEU A 166 -10.88 8.94 6.05
CA LEU A 166 -9.52 9.45 5.86
C LEU A 166 -9.50 10.47 4.71
N THR A 167 -9.06 11.69 5.01
CA THR A 167 -8.77 12.70 3.97
C THR A 167 -7.27 12.92 3.90
N PHE A 168 -6.70 12.97 2.70
CA PHE A 168 -5.27 13.18 2.50
C PHE A 168 -4.99 14.09 1.31
N VAL A 169 -3.83 14.73 1.34
CA VAL A 169 -3.33 15.56 0.23
C VAL A 169 -1.94 15.10 -0.12
N ALA A 170 -1.71 14.87 -1.41
CA ALA A 170 -0.41 14.50 -1.96
C ALA A 170 0.11 15.60 -2.90
N LEU A 171 1.42 15.85 -2.85
CA LEU A 171 2.10 16.79 -3.73
C LEU A 171 2.79 16.05 -4.88
N PHE A 172 2.56 16.54 -6.09
CA PHE A 172 3.29 16.16 -7.29
C PHE A 172 4.15 17.34 -7.71
N PRO A 173 5.46 17.32 -7.45
CA PRO A 173 6.33 18.42 -7.84
C PRO A 173 6.53 18.42 -9.36
N TYR A 174 6.57 19.61 -9.95
CA TYR A 174 6.97 19.81 -11.33
C TYR A 174 8.49 19.72 -11.46
N VAL A 175 8.96 18.96 -12.45
CA VAL A 175 10.40 18.82 -12.74
C VAL A 175 10.66 19.27 -14.17
N ALA A 176 11.28 20.43 -14.33
CA ALA A 176 11.59 21.02 -15.63
C ALA A 176 12.61 20.22 -16.44
N ASP A 177 13.55 19.56 -15.75
CA ASP A 177 14.65 18.85 -16.37
C ASP A 177 14.34 17.35 -16.50
N ALA A 178 14.12 16.90 -17.72
CA ALA A 178 13.88 15.48 -18.03
C ALA A 178 15.11 14.59 -17.78
N ALA A 179 16.32 15.15 -17.64
CA ALA A 179 17.52 14.39 -17.29
C ALA A 179 17.54 14.01 -15.80
N ARG A 180 16.84 14.76 -14.95
CA ARG A 180 16.57 14.34 -13.57
C ARG A 180 15.69 13.09 -13.64
N LYS A 181 16.18 12.00 -13.03
CA LYS A 181 15.36 10.80 -12.75
C LYS A 181 14.79 10.97 -11.35
N PRO A 182 13.62 11.63 -11.17
CA PRO A 182 13.04 11.80 -9.85
C PRO A 182 12.81 10.43 -9.22
N THR A 183 12.89 10.30 -7.90
CA THR A 183 12.56 9.04 -7.21
C THR A 183 11.07 8.94 -6.88
N VAL A 184 10.32 10.03 -7.06
CA VAL A 184 8.90 10.18 -6.75
C VAL A 184 8.08 10.47 -8.00
N ALA A 185 6.75 10.41 -7.89
CA ALA A 185 5.84 10.85 -8.94
C ALA A 185 5.89 12.39 -9.12
N THR A 186 5.67 12.88 -10.34
CA THR A 186 5.87 14.30 -10.69
C THR A 186 4.71 14.85 -11.52
N ALA A 187 4.47 16.16 -11.41
CA ALA A 187 3.50 16.89 -12.22
C ALA A 187 4.02 17.14 -13.65
N PRO A 188 3.13 17.33 -14.64
CA PRO A 188 1.67 17.30 -14.50
C PRO A 188 1.12 15.86 -14.46
N VAL A 189 0.10 15.62 -13.65
CA VAL A 189 -0.70 14.38 -13.59
C VAL A 189 -2.17 14.67 -13.95
N GLY A 190 -2.77 13.79 -14.75
CA GLY A 190 -4.22 13.71 -14.89
C GLY A 190 -4.83 12.72 -13.88
N MET A 191 -6.11 12.87 -13.54
CA MET A 191 -6.80 11.89 -12.67
C MET A 191 -6.82 10.48 -13.26
N SER A 192 -6.82 10.36 -14.59
CA SER A 192 -6.70 9.09 -15.30
C SER A 192 -5.31 8.46 -15.19
N ASP A 193 -4.28 9.22 -14.81
CA ASP A 193 -2.92 8.72 -14.63
C ASP A 193 -2.73 8.13 -13.23
N LEU A 194 -3.64 8.42 -12.30
CA LEU A 194 -3.51 8.00 -10.91
C LEU A 194 -4.25 6.69 -10.64
N LEU A 195 -3.62 5.85 -9.83
CA LEU A 195 -4.19 4.65 -9.24
C LEU A 195 -4.28 4.87 -7.74
N LEU A 196 -5.50 4.84 -7.20
CA LEU A 196 -5.75 4.78 -5.76
C LEU A 196 -6.05 3.34 -5.37
N ALA A 197 -5.33 2.83 -4.38
CA ALA A 197 -5.52 1.48 -3.90
C ALA A 197 -5.47 1.40 -2.37
N LEU A 198 -6.20 0.42 -1.85
CA LEU A 198 -6.18 0.02 -0.46
C LEU A 198 -5.65 -1.41 -0.36
N VAL A 199 -4.74 -1.65 0.57
CA VAL A 199 -4.17 -2.97 0.83
C VAL A 199 -4.26 -3.25 2.32
N TYR A 200 -4.74 -4.44 2.69
CA TYR A 200 -4.64 -4.89 4.08
C TYR A 200 -3.40 -5.75 4.25
N LEU A 201 -2.53 -5.33 5.19
CA LEU A 201 -1.37 -6.08 5.60
C LEU A 201 -1.58 -6.67 7.00
N GLY A 202 -1.27 -7.95 7.15
CA GLY A 202 -1.25 -8.61 8.45
C GLY A 202 -0.04 -8.22 9.31
N PRO A 203 -0.01 -8.66 10.58
CA PRO A 203 1.00 -8.24 11.57
C PRO A 203 2.45 -8.59 11.20
N ASN A 204 2.68 -9.56 10.31
CA ASN A 204 4.02 -9.94 9.85
C ASN A 204 4.29 -9.48 8.39
N GLY A 205 3.55 -8.48 7.90
CA GLY A 205 3.66 -7.97 6.54
C GLY A 205 3.09 -8.93 5.49
N GLN A 206 2.20 -9.84 5.88
CA GLN A 206 1.43 -10.62 4.91
C GLN A 206 0.51 -9.71 4.13
N VAL A 207 0.58 -9.75 2.80
CA VAL A 207 -0.38 -9.03 1.96
C VAL A 207 -1.66 -9.87 1.90
N TYR A 208 -2.70 -9.49 2.64
CA TYR A 208 -3.93 -10.28 2.75
C TYR A 208 -4.83 -10.11 1.53
N TRP A 209 -5.17 -8.86 1.22
CA TRP A 209 -5.90 -8.49 0.02
C TRP A 209 -5.52 -7.08 -0.44
N ALA A 210 -5.84 -6.78 -1.70
CA ALA A 210 -5.69 -5.46 -2.29
C ALA A 210 -6.92 -5.12 -3.11
N GLN A 211 -7.38 -3.87 -3.01
CA GLN A 211 -8.51 -3.35 -3.78
C GLN A 211 -8.10 -2.09 -4.53
N ARG A 212 -8.44 -2.04 -5.81
CA ARG A 212 -8.40 -0.83 -6.62
C ARG A 212 -9.62 0.02 -6.27
N LEU A 213 -9.38 1.24 -5.81
CA LEU A 213 -10.44 2.20 -5.46
C LEU A 213 -10.77 3.12 -6.64
N GLN A 214 -9.73 3.53 -7.38
CA GLN A 214 -9.86 4.35 -8.59
C GLN A 214 -8.68 4.09 -9.53
N GLY A 215 -8.91 4.21 -10.85
CA GLY A 215 -7.85 4.32 -11.86
C GLY A 215 -7.43 3.04 -12.57
#